data_AF-A0A0G1PQD5-F1
#
_entry.id   AF-A0A0G1PQD5-F1
#
_cell.length_a   1.000
_cell.length_b   1.000
_cell.length_c   1.000
_cell.angle_alpha   90.00
_cell.angle_beta   90.00
_cell.angle_gamma   90.00
#
_symmetry.space_group_name_H-M   'P 1'
#
loop_
_entity.id
_entity.type
_entity.pdbx_description
1 polymer ?
#
loop_
_entity_poly.entity_id
_entity_poly.type
_entity_poly.pdbx_seq_one_letter_code
_entity_poly.pdbx_strand_id
1 'polypeptide(L)' 'MFEVKRRKGESFEALMRRFQTKMRSSGKLLQAKKVRFYAPKPNRNKRRKNAIERKRRAGLYEYNIKVGNIKEGDY' A
#
# COMPACT_ATOMS: atom_id res chain seq x y z
N MET A 1 11.82 4.23 -13.76
CA MET A 1 10.93 3.96 -14.90
C MET A 1 10.80 2.45 -15.00
N PHE A 2 9.60 1.89 -15.16
CA PHE A 2 9.45 0.43 -15.30
C PHE A 2 8.90 0.12 -16.68
N GLU A 3 9.56 -0.80 -17.36
CA GLU A 3 9.19 -1.26 -18.70
C GLU A 3 8.84 -2.75 -18.62
N VAL A 4 7.83 -3.15 -19.39
CA VAL A 4 7.40 -4.55 -19.54
C VAL A 4 7.22 -4.82 -21.02
N LYS A 5 8.12 -5.63 -21.59
CA LYS A 5 8.04 -6.08 -22.98
C LYS A 5 7.23 -7.38 -23.09
N ARG A 6 6.54 -7.54 -24.23
CA ARG A 6 5.80 -8.75 -24.58
C ARG A 6 6.75 -9.92 -24.81
N ARG A 7 6.44 -11.08 -24.25
CA ARG A 7 7.18 -12.33 -24.51
C ARG A 7 6.58 -13.05 -25.73
N LYS A 8 7.40 -13.81 -26.45
CA LYS A 8 6.94 -14.64 -27.58
C LYS A 8 5.97 -15.71 -27.05
N GLY A 9 4.78 -15.83 -27.64
CA GLY A 9 3.72 -16.75 -27.19
C GLY A 9 2.86 -16.26 -26.03
N GLU A 10 3.05 -15.03 -25.55
CA GLU A 10 2.24 -14.45 -24.47
C GLU A 10 0.94 -13.81 -25.01
N SER A 11 -0.19 -14.10 -24.35
CA SER A 11 -1.45 -13.38 -24.59
C SER A 11 -1.35 -11.92 -24.14
N PHE A 12 -2.16 -11.04 -24.72
CA PHE A 12 -2.16 -9.63 -24.32
C PHE A 12 -2.55 -9.44 -22.85
N GLU A 13 -3.52 -10.20 -22.35
CA GLU A 13 -3.97 -10.13 -20.96
C GLU A 13 -2.88 -10.53 -19.97
N ALA A 14 -2.08 -11.56 -20.28
CA ALA A 14 -0.96 -11.98 -19.44
C ALA A 14 0.10 -10.86 -19.31
N LEU A 15 0.39 -10.17 -20.41
CA LEU A 15 1.26 -8.99 -20.42
C LEU A 15 0.68 -7.87 -19.56
N MET A 16 -0.61 -7.55 -19.72
CA MET A 16 -1.28 -6.51 -18.94
C MET A 16 -1.28 -6.82 -17.44
N ARG A 17 -1.53 -8.08 -17.06
CA ARG A 17 -1.48 -8.52 -15.66
C ARG A 17 -0.09 -8.32 -15.07
N ARG A 18 0.98 -8.68 -15.80
CA ARG A 18 2.37 -8.43 -15.37
C ARG A 18 2.65 -6.94 -15.20
N PHE A 19 2.18 -6.11 -16.13
CA PHE A 19 2.30 -4.66 -16.02
C PHE A 19 1.61 -4.13 -14.76
N GLN A 20 0.35 -4.52 -14.52
CA GLN A 20 -0.41 -4.09 -13.34
C GLN A 20 0.22 -4.54 -12.03
N THR A 21 0.71 -5.78 -11.95
CA THR A 21 1.42 -6.27 -10.76
C THR A 21 2.70 -5.48 -10.52
N LYS A 22 3.49 -5.22 -11.57
CA LYS A 22 4.73 -4.44 -11.46
C LYS A 22 4.45 -2.96 -11.13
N MET A 23 3.37 -2.39 -11.65
CA MET A 23 2.92 -1.04 -11.31
C MET A 23 2.55 -0.94 -9.83
N ARG A 24 1.78 -1.90 -9.31
CA ARG A 24 1.38 -1.96 -7.89
C ARG A 24 2.60 -2.12 -6.99
N SER A 25 3.48 -3.08 -7.27
CA SER A 25 4.68 -3.32 -6.46
C SER A 25 5.68 -2.17 -6.52
N SER A 26 5.76 -1.44 -7.65
CA SER A 26 6.66 -0.29 -7.78
C SER A 26 6.34 0.89 -6.87
N GLY A 27 5.14 0.94 -6.27
CA GLY A 27 4.69 2.04 -5.41
C GLY A 27 4.52 3.38 -6.15
N LYS A 28 4.75 3.44 -7.46
CA LYS A 28 4.69 4.69 -8.25
C LYS A 28 3.31 5.34 -8.21
N LEU A 29 2.25 4.53 -8.24
CA LEU A 29 0.88 5.01 -8.11
C LEU A 29 0.63 5.66 -6.73
N LEU A 30 1.17 5.06 -5.66
CA LEU A 30 1.06 5.60 -4.30
C LEU A 30 1.86 6.91 -4.16
N GLN A 31 3.06 6.97 -4.74
CA GLN A 31 3.85 8.19 -4.76
C GLN A 31 3.15 9.31 -5.55
N ALA A 32 2.60 9.01 -6.73
CA ALA A 32 1.84 9.98 -7.53
C ALA A 32 0.65 10.55 -6.74
N LYS A 33 -0.11 9.69 -6.04
CA LYS A 33 -1.19 10.13 -5.15
C LYS A 33 -0.69 11.00 -4.00
N LYS A 34 0.46 10.66 -3.41
CA LYS A 34 1.06 11.38 -2.28
C LYS A 34 1.53 12.79 -2.66
N VAL A 35 2.09 12.96 -3.85
CA VAL A 35 2.64 14.25 -4.32
C VAL A 35 1.66 15.07 -5.15
N ARG A 36 0.44 14.55 -5.42
CA ARG A 36 -0.60 15.23 -6.20
C ARG A 36 -0.93 16.62 -5.66
N PHE A 37 -0.87 16.80 -4.34
CA PHE A 37 -1.15 18.06 -3.66
C PHE A 37 -0.01 18.42 -2.72
N TYR A 38 0.22 19.73 -2.54
CA TYR A 38 1.15 20.21 -1.52
C TYR A 38 0.65 19.84 -0.13
N ALA A 39 1.52 19.22 0.66
CA ALA A 39 1.27 18.93 2.07
C ALA A 39 2.44 19.46 2.90
N PRO A 40 2.20 20.38 3.85
CA PRO A 40 3.27 20.91 4.70
C PRO A 40 3.84 19.81 5.61
N LYS A 41 5.11 19.97 6.00
CA LYS A 41 5.76 19.05 6.93
C LYS A 41 4.98 18.99 8.25
N PRO A 42 4.73 17.81 8.83
CA PRO A 42 3.99 17.70 10.08
C PRO A 42 4.79 18.27 11.25
N ASN A 43 4.13 19.09 12.07
CA ASN A 43 4.67 19.61 13.33
C ASN A 43 4.81 18.49 14.39
N ARG A 44 5.48 18.78 15.52
CA ARG A 44 5.74 17.81 16.61
C ARG A 44 4.46 17.16 17.13
N ASN A 45 3.39 17.93 17.32
CA ASN A 45 2.12 17.44 17.82
C ASN A 45 1.43 16.48 16.84
N LYS A 46 1.42 16.82 15.53
CA LYS A 46 0.88 15.96 14.48
C LYS A 46 1.65 14.65 14.37
N ARG A 47 2.99 14.69 14.49
CA ARG A 47 3.82 13.47 14.53
C ARG A 47 3.48 12.59 15.75
N ARG A 48 3.34 13.19 16.94
CA ARG A 48 2.96 12.47 18.17
C ARG A 48 1.58 11.81 18.04
N LYS A 49 0.57 12.56 17.59
CA LYS A 49 -0.78 12.03 17.35
C LYS A 49 -0.77 10.86 16.36
N ASN A 50 -0.07 10.99 15.24
CA ASN A 50 0.06 9.91 14.26
C ASN A 50 0.78 8.66 14.82
N ALA A 51 1.71 8.82 15.76
CA ALA A 51 2.38 7.67 16.39
C ALA A 51 1.44 6.95 17.37
N ILE A 52 0.66 7.69 18.15
CA ILE A 52 -0.34 7.13 19.07
C ILE A 52 -1.42 6.38 18.29
N GLU A 53 -1.95 6.97 17.21
CA GLU A 53 -2.96 6.32 16.36
C GLU A 53 -2.44 5.02 15.72
N ARG A 54 -1.17 4.98 15.32
CA ARG A 54 -0.55 3.75 14.79
C ARG A 54 -0.52 2.64 15.83
N LYS A 55 -0.11 2.94 17.06
CA LYS A 55 -0.11 1.97 18.17
C LYS A 55 -1.53 1.51 18.52
N ARG A 56 -2.49 2.44 18.58
CA ARG A 56 -3.90 2.12 18.86
C ARG A 56 -4.48 1.17 17.82
N ARG A 57 -4.23 1.42 16.53
CA ARG A 57 -4.69 0.54 15.45
C ARG A 57 -4.04 -0.84 15.52
N ALA A 58 -2.73 -0.91 15.75
CA ALA A 58 -2.03 -2.18 15.92
C ALA A 58 -2.65 -3.03 17.05
N GLY A 59 -2.87 -2.44 18.24
CA GLY A 59 -3.53 -3.13 19.35
C GLY A 59 -4.97 -3.54 19.06
N LEU A 60 -5.73 -2.72 18.32
CA LEU A 60 -7.08 -3.09 17.87
C LEU A 60 -7.06 -4.29 16.91
N TYR A 61 -6.09 -4.35 16.00
CA TYR A 61 -5.92 -5.49 15.10
C TYR A 61 -5.56 -6.76 15.87
N GLU A 62 -4.58 -6.69 16.79
CA GLU A 62 -4.19 -7.81 17.65
C GLU A 62 -5.38 -8.35 18.48
N TYR A 63 -6.18 -7.45 19.06
CA TYR A 63 -7.39 -7.82 19.77
C TYR A 63 -8.40 -8.53 18.86
N ASN A 64 -8.67 -7.98 17.68
CA ASN A 64 -9.63 -8.57 16.74
C ASN A 64 -9.18 -9.93 16.19
N ILE A 65 -7.87 -10.14 16.02
CA ILE A 65 -7.30 -11.45 15.69
C ILE A 65 -7.55 -12.42 16.85
N LYS A 66 -7.25 -12.01 18.08
CA LYS A 66 -7.44 -12.84 19.29
C LYS A 66 -8.91 -13.25 19.51
N VAL A 67 -9.84 -12.37 19.19
CA VAL A 67 -11.30 -12.61 19.33
C VAL A 67 -11.86 -13.37 18.13
N GLY A 68 -11.09 -13.55 17.05
CA GLY A 68 -11.52 -14.27 15.85
C GLY A 68 -12.40 -13.46 14.90
N ASN A 69 -12.48 -12.14 15.09
CA ASN A 69 -13.24 -11.24 14.21
C ASN A 69 -12.55 -11.02 12.85
N ILE A 70 -11.25 -11.27 12.76
CA ILE A 70 -10.43 -11.13 11.55
C ILE A 70 -9.55 -12.39 11.44
N LYS A 71 -9.48 -13.03 10.27
CA LYS A 71 -8.61 -14.18 10.05
C LYS A 71 -7.16 -13.73 9.84
N GLU A 72 -6.23 -14.57 10.27
CA GLU A 72 -4.81 -14.33 10.04
C GLU A 72 -4.52 -14.33 8.53
N GLY A 73 -4.13 -13.17 7.97
CA GLY A 73 -3.85 -13.01 6.54
C GLY A 73 -4.82 -12.14 5.73
N ASP A 74 -5.90 -11.61 6.33
CA ASP A 74 -6.82 -10.66 5.66
C ASP A 74 -6.29 -9.20 5.63
N TYR A 75 -4.99 -8.99 5.88
CA TYR A 75 -4.33 -7.67 5.94
C TYR A 75 -3.41 -7.38 4.75
#